data_AF-A0A2J6PLL7-F1
#
_entry.id   AF-A0A2J6PLL7-F1
#
_cell.length_a   1.000
_cell.length_b   1.000
_cell.length_c   1.000
_cell.angle_alpha   90.00
_cell.angle_beta   90.00
_cell.angle_gamma   90.00
#
_symmetry.space_group_name_H-M   'P 1'
#
loop_
_entity.id
_entity.type
_entity.pdbx_description
1 polymer ?
#
loop_
_entity_poly.entity_id
_entity_poly.type
_entity_poly.pdbx_seq_one_letter_code
_entity_poly.pdbx_strand_id
1 'polypeptide(L)'
;METSAELLYLLKFDKEHCFGFKDELEQSELLQWLLFWHGSGAPYQRNLGYFRRAQEQSDFAIKRFRKETYRVFGVLELQLSGKYTGQTKDYLAGKGKGKFSVADIGTYTDKEMAEYPHLLEWVERIGKRPAIQRGIGGRYKQ
;
A
#
# COMPACT_ATOMS: atom_id res chain seq x y z
N MET A 1 -16.58 -6.55 1.22
CA MET A 1 -15.93 -6.34 -0.09
C MET A 1 -14.45 -6.59 0.14
N GLU A 2 -13.90 -7.61 -0.49
CA GLU A 2 -12.55 -8.10 -0.20
C GLU A 2 -11.60 -7.69 -1.32
N THR A 3 -11.10 -6.45 -1.25
CA THR A 3 -10.32 -5.81 -2.33
C THR A 3 -9.11 -6.65 -2.77
N SER A 4 -8.41 -7.29 -1.83
CA SER A 4 -7.27 -8.16 -2.18
C SER A 4 -7.72 -9.37 -3.00
N ALA A 5 -8.85 -10.00 -2.66
CA ALA A 5 -9.38 -11.13 -3.42
C ALA A 5 -9.82 -10.72 -4.83
N GLU A 6 -10.41 -9.53 -4.99
CA GLU A 6 -10.78 -8.96 -6.29
C GLU A 6 -9.55 -8.69 -7.16
N LEU A 7 -8.49 -8.10 -6.59
CA LEU A 7 -7.23 -7.87 -7.30
C LEU A 7 -6.56 -9.19 -7.71
N LEU A 8 -6.57 -10.20 -6.82
CA LEU A 8 -6.05 -11.54 -7.13
C LEU A 8 -6.87 -12.24 -8.22
N TYR A 9 -8.19 -12.02 -8.24
CA TYR A 9 -9.04 -12.52 -9.32
C TYR A 9 -8.70 -11.84 -10.66
N LEU A 10 -8.52 -10.51 -10.67
CA LEU A 10 -8.15 -9.76 -11.87
C LEU A 10 -6.79 -10.18 -12.44
N LEU A 11 -5.83 -10.56 -11.59
CA LEU A 11 -4.54 -11.11 -12.06
C LEU A 11 -4.68 -12.35 -12.93
N LYS A 12 -5.77 -13.13 -12.82
CA LYS A 12 -6.01 -14.27 -13.72
C LYS A 12 -6.13 -13.86 -15.19
N PHE A 13 -6.47 -12.59 -15.45
CA PHE A 13 -6.60 -11.99 -16.78
C PHE A 13 -5.35 -11.23 -17.22
N ASP A 14 -4.37 -11.03 -16.32
CA ASP A 14 -3.10 -10.35 -16.62
C ASP A 14 -2.08 -11.31 -17.26
N LYS A 15 -2.37 -11.77 -18.50
CA LYS A 15 -1.56 -12.78 -19.20
C LYS A 15 -0.13 -12.34 -19.49
N GLU A 16 0.08 -11.04 -19.66
CA GLU A 16 1.39 -10.44 -19.93
C GLU A 16 2.14 -10.05 -18.65
N HIS A 17 1.59 -10.34 -17.47
CA HIS A 17 2.16 -9.97 -16.18
C HIS A 17 2.48 -8.46 -16.08
N CYS A 18 1.57 -7.62 -16.55
CA CYS A 18 1.65 -6.17 -16.46
C CYS A 18 1.58 -5.69 -15.01
N PHE A 19 0.79 -6.37 -14.17
CA PHE A 19 0.55 -6.07 -12.76
C PHE A 19 0.88 -7.23 -11.81
N GLY A 20 1.18 -8.42 -12.34
CA GLY A 20 1.75 -9.57 -11.63
C GLY A 20 3.22 -9.82 -12.00
N PHE A 21 3.77 -10.98 -11.61
CA PHE A 21 5.12 -11.42 -11.99
C PHE A 21 5.07 -12.81 -12.62
N LYS A 22 6.00 -13.08 -13.54
CA LYS A 22 6.21 -14.41 -14.12
C LYS A 22 7.10 -15.28 -13.22
N ASP A 23 8.08 -14.65 -12.57
CA ASP A 23 8.95 -15.29 -11.59
C ASP A 23 8.16 -15.60 -10.32
N GLU A 24 8.23 -16.85 -9.85
CA GLU A 24 7.43 -17.33 -8.71
C GLU A 24 7.82 -16.66 -7.38
N LEU A 25 9.10 -16.31 -7.21
CA LEU A 25 9.57 -15.65 -5.99
C LEU A 25 9.09 -14.20 -5.96
N GLU A 26 9.14 -13.49 -7.08
CA GLU A 26 8.60 -12.12 -7.19
C GLU A 26 7.06 -12.13 -7.06
N GLN A 27 6.39 -13.17 -7.55
CA GLN A 27 4.94 -13.35 -7.37
C GLN A 27 4.62 -13.59 -5.88
N SER A 28 5.42 -14.38 -5.16
CA SER A 28 5.29 -14.56 -3.71
C SER A 28 5.52 -13.25 -2.95
N GLU A 29 6.53 -12.45 -3.32
CA GLU A 29 6.78 -11.14 -2.72
C GLU A 29 5.59 -10.19 -2.91
N LEU A 30 5.00 -10.16 -4.12
CA LEU A 30 3.77 -9.42 -4.40
C LEU A 30 2.63 -9.83 -3.47
N LEU A 31 2.40 -11.13 -3.29
CA LEU A 31 1.35 -11.63 -2.40
C LEU A 31 1.59 -11.23 -0.95
N GLN A 32 2.83 -11.33 -0.48
CA GLN A 32 3.21 -10.93 0.89
C GLN A 32 2.87 -9.47 1.16
N TRP A 33 3.20 -8.55 0.25
CA TRP A 33 2.88 -7.13 0.41
C TRP A 33 1.37 -6.85 0.34
N LEU A 34 0.66 -7.49 -0.60
CA LEU A 34 -0.80 -7.35 -0.71
C LEU A 34 -1.51 -7.84 0.56
N LEU A 35 -1.09 -8.97 1.12
CA LEU A 35 -1.68 -9.54 2.34
C LEU A 35 -1.23 -8.80 3.60
N PHE A 36 0.00 -8.30 3.65
CA PHE A 36 0.47 -7.42 4.73
C PHE A 36 -0.40 -6.17 4.84
N TRP A 37 -0.69 -5.51 3.70
CA TRP A 37 -1.59 -4.36 3.69
C TRP A 37 -3.02 -4.73 4.10
N HIS A 38 -3.54 -5.83 3.55
CA HIS A 38 -4.88 -6.34 3.86
C HIS A 38 -5.08 -6.61 5.37
N GLY A 39 -4.13 -7.30 5.99
CA GLY A 39 -4.22 -7.70 7.40
C GLY A 39 -3.78 -6.61 8.38
N SER A 40 -2.90 -5.70 7.96
CA SER A 40 -2.31 -4.68 8.85
C SER A 40 -2.71 -3.26 8.43
N GLY A 41 -2.25 -2.80 7.26
CA GLY A 41 -2.36 -1.39 6.88
C GLY A 41 -3.79 -0.87 6.77
N ALA A 42 -4.62 -1.52 5.95
CA ALA A 42 -5.99 -1.09 5.72
C ALA A 42 -6.85 -1.06 7.01
N PRO A 43 -6.86 -2.11 7.87
CA PRO A 43 -7.62 -2.07 9.12
C PRO A 43 -7.17 -0.97 10.07
N TYR A 44 -5.87 -0.78 10.28
CA TYR A 44 -5.37 0.21 11.24
C TYR A 44 -5.63 1.64 10.76
N GLN A 45 -5.40 1.92 9.48
CA GLN A 45 -5.69 3.22 8.90
C GLN A 45 -7.20 3.55 8.94
N ARG A 46 -8.05 2.57 8.63
CA ARG A 46 -9.52 2.75 8.69
C ARG A 46 -9.99 3.02 10.12
N ASN A 47 -9.49 2.26 11.10
CA ASN A 47 -9.82 2.47 12.50
C ASN A 47 -9.34 3.85 12.99
N LEU A 48 -8.12 4.28 12.65
CA LEU A 48 -7.64 5.62 12.97
C LEU A 48 -8.58 6.70 12.40
N GLY A 49 -9.02 6.54 11.16
CA GLY A 49 -10.00 7.44 10.53
C GLY A 49 -11.35 7.44 11.24
N TYR A 50 -11.84 6.26 11.65
CA TYR A 50 -13.09 6.12 12.40
C TYR A 50 -13.02 6.84 13.75
N PHE A 51 -12.02 6.54 14.59
CA PHE A 51 -11.92 7.15 15.92
C PHE A 51 -11.68 8.67 15.88
N ARG A 52 -11.06 9.19 14.82
CA ARG A 52 -10.94 10.64 14.61
C ARG A 52 -12.27 11.33 14.30
N ARG A 53 -13.23 10.62 13.69
CA ARG A 53 -14.54 11.17 13.28
C ARG A 53 -15.69 10.72 14.19
N ALA A 54 -15.41 9.87 15.17
CA ALA A 54 -16.41 9.42 16.14
C ALA A 54 -16.96 10.62 16.92
N GLN A 55 -18.27 10.58 17.22
CA GLN A 55 -18.95 11.63 17.98
C GLN A 55 -18.35 11.76 19.40
N GLU A 56 -18.04 10.63 20.03
CA GLU A 56 -17.27 10.57 21.26
C GLU A 56 -15.85 10.11 20.93
N GLN A 57 -14.89 11.02 21.05
CA GLN A 57 -13.49 10.73 20.74
C GLN A 57 -12.80 10.07 21.93
N SER A 58 -12.09 8.98 21.66
CA SER A 58 -11.21 8.33 22.63
C SER A 58 -9.75 8.62 22.29
N ASP A 59 -9.10 9.46 23.10
CA ASP A 59 -7.67 9.79 22.94
C ASP A 59 -6.78 8.55 22.98
N PHE A 60 -7.12 7.58 23.83
CA PHE A 60 -6.41 6.30 23.90
C PHE A 60 -6.50 5.53 22.58
N ALA A 61 -7.71 5.38 22.03
CA ALA A 61 -7.90 4.68 20.77
C ALA A 61 -7.19 5.40 19.61
N ILE A 62 -7.33 6.73 19.52
CA ILE A 62 -6.66 7.53 18.49
C ILE A 62 -5.14 7.36 18.60
N LYS A 63 -4.55 7.48 19.79
CA LYS A 63 -3.10 7.28 20.00
C LYS A 63 -2.65 5.87 19.62
N ARG A 64 -3.40 4.83 20.02
CA ARG A 64 -3.11 3.43 19.70
C ARG A 64 -3.09 3.20 18.19
N PHE A 65 -4.18 3.54 17.50
CA PHE A 65 -4.30 3.30 16.06
C PHE A 65 -3.37 4.20 15.25
N ARG A 66 -3.09 5.42 15.72
CA ARG A 66 -2.04 6.28 15.15
C ARG A 66 -0.70 5.56 15.20
N LYS A 67 -0.25 5.15 16.39
CA LYS A 67 1.03 4.46 16.58
C LYS A 67 1.15 3.23 15.67
N GLU A 68 0.08 2.46 15.55
CA GLU A 68 0.07 1.25 14.73
C GLU A 68 0.10 1.54 13.22
N THR A 69 -0.60 2.58 12.75
CA THR A 69 -0.49 3.06 11.36
C THR A 69 0.95 3.51 11.05
N TYR A 70 1.58 4.28 11.93
CA TYR A 70 3.00 4.68 11.76
C TYR A 70 3.93 3.46 11.79
N ARG A 71 3.66 2.45 12.63
CA ARG A 71 4.43 1.20 12.62
C ARG A 71 4.36 0.49 11.25
N VAL A 72 3.17 0.40 10.66
CA VAL A 72 2.98 -0.16 9.31
C VAL A 72 3.73 0.66 8.26
N PHE A 73 3.63 1.98 8.31
CA PHE A 73 4.36 2.86 7.39
C PHE A 73 5.88 2.70 7.53
N GLY A 74 6.38 2.52 8.75
CA GLY A 74 7.79 2.20 8.98
C GLY A 74 8.24 0.89 8.32
N VAL A 75 7.36 -0.12 8.22
CA VAL A 75 7.70 -1.36 7.49
C VAL A 75 7.78 -1.10 5.99
N LEU A 76 6.85 -0.31 5.43
CA LEU A 76 6.90 0.07 4.01
C LEU A 76 8.13 0.93 3.69
N GLU A 77 8.46 1.88 4.57
CA GLU A 77 9.68 2.69 4.49
C GLU A 77 10.94 1.82 4.47
N LEU A 78 11.04 0.82 5.36
CA LEU A 78 12.18 -0.09 5.40
C LEU A 78 12.31 -0.90 4.12
N GLN A 79 11.20 -1.37 3.54
CA GLN A 79 11.22 -2.06 2.25
C GLN A 79 11.68 -1.14 1.12
N LEU A 80 11.11 0.06 1.02
CA LEU A 80 11.37 0.99 -0.07
C LEU A 80 12.76 1.61 0.03
N SER A 81 13.26 1.89 1.23
CA SER A 81 14.63 2.37 1.45
C SER A 81 15.69 1.39 0.96
N GLY A 82 15.37 0.09 0.93
CA GLY A 82 16.33 -0.95 0.62
C GLY A 82 17.33 -1.22 1.74
N LYS A 83 17.04 -0.78 2.98
CA LYS A 83 17.96 -0.91 4.12
C LYS A 83 18.50 -2.33 4.32
N TYR A 84 17.70 -3.35 4.03
CA TYR A 84 18.07 -4.76 4.19
C TYR A 84 18.49 -5.46 2.89
N THR A 85 18.23 -4.84 1.73
CA THR A 85 18.56 -5.40 0.42
C THR A 85 19.78 -4.75 -0.22
N GLY A 86 20.23 -3.60 0.31
CA GLY A 86 21.32 -2.80 -0.25
C GLY A 86 20.92 -1.96 -1.46
N GLN A 87 19.63 -1.95 -1.84
CA GLN A 87 19.13 -1.22 -3.00
C GLN A 87 17.74 -0.64 -2.75
N THR A 88 17.62 0.68 -2.88
CA THR A 88 16.34 1.40 -2.82
C THR A 88 15.38 0.93 -3.91
N LYS A 89 14.11 0.73 -3.55
CA LYS A 89 13.05 0.26 -4.44
C LYS A 89 12.11 1.40 -4.83
N ASP A 90 11.69 1.40 -6.09
CA ASP A 90 10.63 2.27 -6.61
C ASP A 90 9.23 1.68 -6.35
N TYR A 91 9.12 0.36 -6.16
CA TYR A 91 7.88 -0.38 -5.94
C TYR A 91 8.05 -1.50 -4.90
N LEU A 92 6.95 -1.96 -4.31
CA LEU A 92 7.00 -2.88 -3.16
C LEU A 92 7.61 -4.24 -3.51
N ALA A 93 7.27 -4.78 -4.68
CA ALA A 93 7.66 -6.12 -5.10
C ALA A 93 8.50 -6.12 -6.39
N GLY A 94 9.25 -7.20 -6.57
CA GLY A 94 10.10 -7.44 -7.73
C GLY A 94 11.58 -7.18 -7.46
N LYS A 95 12.44 -7.74 -8.31
CA LYS A 95 13.89 -7.57 -8.26
C LYS A 95 14.32 -6.15 -8.61
N GLY A 96 15.54 -5.79 -8.22
CA GLY A 96 16.11 -4.48 -8.50
C GLY A 96 15.30 -3.37 -7.80
N LYS A 97 14.87 -2.36 -8.58
CA LYS A 97 13.98 -1.31 -8.09
C LYS A 97 12.51 -1.75 -7.94
N GLY A 98 12.18 -3.01 -8.24
CA GLY A 98 10.81 -3.51 -8.25
C GLY A 98 10.00 -3.09 -9.49
N LYS A 99 8.74 -3.52 -9.55
CA LYS A 99 7.80 -3.22 -10.63
C LYS A 99 6.43 -2.87 -10.05
N PHE A 100 5.79 -1.85 -10.62
CA PHE A 100 4.41 -1.49 -10.29
C PHE A 100 3.49 -2.70 -10.47
N SER A 101 2.78 -3.07 -9.41
CA SER A 101 2.00 -4.30 -9.35
C SER A 101 0.71 -4.13 -8.57
N VAL A 102 -0.09 -5.20 -8.46
CA VAL A 102 -1.29 -5.17 -7.60
C VAL A 102 -0.95 -5.00 -6.11
N ALA A 103 0.28 -5.31 -5.67
CA ALA A 103 0.71 -4.98 -4.33
C ALA A 103 0.69 -3.47 -4.12
N ASP A 104 1.18 -2.70 -5.10
CA ASP A 104 1.19 -1.24 -5.03
C ASP A 104 -0.22 -0.65 -5.14
N ILE A 105 -1.05 -1.18 -6.06
CA ILE A 105 -2.45 -0.77 -6.24
C ILE A 105 -3.25 -1.01 -4.95
N GLY A 106 -3.11 -2.19 -4.35
CA GLY A 106 -3.83 -2.57 -3.13
C GLY A 106 -3.39 -1.80 -1.89
N THR A 107 -2.12 -1.38 -1.85
CA THR A 107 -1.49 -0.70 -0.70
C THR A 107 -1.62 0.82 -0.76
N TYR A 108 -1.98 1.39 -1.92
CA TYR A 108 -1.94 2.84 -2.12
C TYR A 108 -2.83 3.62 -1.15
N THR A 109 -2.25 4.66 -0.54
CA THR A 109 -2.91 5.58 0.40
C THR A 109 -2.26 6.97 0.28
N ASP A 110 -3.08 8.02 0.40
CA ASP A 110 -2.68 9.43 0.26
C ASP A 110 -2.55 10.18 1.60
N LYS A 111 -2.44 9.43 2.71
CA LYS A 111 -2.40 10.02 4.06
C LYS A 111 -1.02 10.57 4.41
N GLU A 112 -1.01 11.46 5.40
CA GLU A 112 0.17 12.17 5.86
C GLU A 112 1.27 11.21 6.35
N MET A 113 2.43 11.27 5.69
CA MET A 113 3.59 10.38 5.89
C MET A 113 4.91 11.17 5.89
N ALA A 114 4.88 12.44 6.34
CA ALA A 114 5.99 13.39 6.22
C ALA A 114 7.36 12.86 6.72
N GLU A 115 7.35 11.93 7.68
CA GLU A 115 8.55 11.36 8.31
C GLU A 115 9.15 10.16 7.53
N TYR A 116 8.53 9.72 6.42
CA TYR A 116 8.93 8.53 5.64
C TYR A 116 9.28 8.90 4.19
N PRO A 117 10.51 9.35 3.91
CA PRO A 117 10.88 9.89 2.60
C PRO A 117 10.72 8.88 1.45
N HIS A 118 11.11 7.62 1.63
CA HIS A 118 11.00 6.64 0.56
C HIS A 118 9.55 6.22 0.30
N LEU A 119 8.74 6.14 1.36
CA LEU A 119 7.30 5.94 1.24
C LEU A 119 6.62 7.12 0.55
N LEU A 120 6.99 8.36 0.87
CA LEU A 120 6.47 9.56 0.20
C LEU A 120 6.78 9.55 -1.30
N GLU A 121 8.03 9.28 -1.68
CA GLU A 121 8.43 9.14 -3.07
C GLU A 121 7.61 8.07 -3.80
N TRP A 122 7.35 6.94 -3.12
CA TRP A 122 6.49 5.87 -3.64
C TRP A 122 5.03 6.31 -3.82
N VAL A 123 4.44 6.98 -2.83
CA VAL A 123 3.07 7.53 -2.93
C VAL A 123 2.99 8.52 -4.09
N GLU A 124 3.95 9.44 -4.20
CA GLU A 124 3.96 10.43 -5.28
C GLU A 124 4.11 9.78 -6.66
N ARG A 125 5.03 8.82 -6.81
CA ARG A 125 5.26 8.10 -8.07
C ARG A 125 4.00 7.40 -8.54
N ILE A 126 3.29 6.73 -7.64
CA ILE A 126 2.03 6.04 -7.95
C ILE A 126 0.91 7.03 -8.20
N GLY A 127 0.78 8.05 -7.35
CA GLY A 127 -0.22 9.10 -7.46
C GLY A 127 -0.16 9.81 -8.81
N LYS A 128 1.03 10.03 -9.38
CA LYS A 128 1.20 10.67 -10.70
C LYS A 128 0.67 9.83 -11.87
N ARG A 129 0.33 8.55 -11.68
CA ARG A 129 -0.17 7.67 -12.75
C ARG A 129 -1.61 8.06 -13.15
N PRO A 130 -1.90 8.29 -14.45
CA PRO A 130 -3.25 8.68 -14.90
C PRO A 130 -4.36 7.71 -14.49
N ALA A 131 -4.07 6.41 -14.45
CA ALA A 131 -5.04 5.40 -14.02
C ALA A 131 -5.42 5.52 -12.53
N ILE A 132 -4.44 5.85 -11.67
CA ILE A 132 -4.68 6.07 -10.24
C ILE A 132 -5.51 7.35 -10.05
N GLN A 133 -5.15 8.44 -10.72
CA GLN A 133 -5.92 9.69 -10.70
C GLN A 133 -7.38 9.49 -11.14
N ARG A 134 -7.63 8.68 -12.17
CA ARG A 134 -9.00 8.31 -12.56
C ARG A 134 -9.73 7.51 -11.47
N GLY A 135 -9.03 6.57 -10.82
CA GLY A 135 -9.61 5.70 -9.79
C GLY A 135 -9.97 6.43 -8.49
N ILE A 136 -9.17 7.43 -8.09
CA ILE A 136 -9.42 8.25 -6.88
C ILE A 136 -10.20 9.54 -7.16
N GLY A 137 -10.56 9.77 -8.43
CA GLY A 137 -11.26 10.96 -8.89
C GLY A 137 -12.71 11.04 -8.39
N GLY A 138 -13.35 12.19 -8.63
CA GLY A 138 -14.69 12.50 -8.12
C GLY A 138 -15.81 11.54 -8.53
N ARG A 139 -15.63 10.76 -9.60
CA ARG A 139 -16.60 9.75 -10.06
C ARG A 139 -16.88 8.66 -9.01
N TYR A 140 -15.96 8.45 -8.08
CA TYR A 140 -16.03 7.39 -7.06
C TYR A 140 -15.98 7.93 -5.63
N LYS A 141 -16.10 9.26 -5.44
CA LYS A 141 -16.28 9.84 -4.10
C LYS A 141 -17.71 9.54 -3.63
N GLN A 142 -17.84 8.68 -2.62
CA GLN A 142 -19.07 8.45 -1.86
C GLN A 142 -19.26 9.56 -0.84
#